data_AF-A0AAW4T533-F1
#
_entry.id   AF-A0AAW4T533-F1
#
_cell.length_a   1.000
_cell.length_b   1.000
_cell.length_c   1.000
_cell.angle_alpha   90.00
_cell.angle_beta   90.00
_cell.angle_gamma   90.00
#
_symmetry.space_group_name_H-M   'P 1'
#
loop_
_entity.id
_entity.type
_entity.pdbx_description
1 polymer ?
#
loop_
_entity_poly.entity_id
_entity_poly.type
_entity_poly.pdbx_seq_one_letter_code
_entity_poly.pdbx_strand_id
1 'polypeptide(L)'
;MTLDDFLTEAKRLARPCRQYRFADDGEPVTGYWHGIDDGALCISVERDGVWLHIYLDESGTSGRVETATQPVRSGRPLCRSDAMSLPPVDAVFRFGSAAIGAYLDAHGWQRDWGFNGNFKGAAAHDYEREWMAQCPLYAGGVVAVAGGWNMPWPEDDELDDRELVLWTFEASEPWVEVFFDGTRYSVIQRIT
;
A
#
# COMPACT_ATOMS: atom_id res chain seq x y z
N MET A 1 5.35 -24.38 -11.42
CA MET A 1 4.78 -23.07 -11.79
C MET A 1 5.88 -22.20 -12.37
N THR A 2 5.54 -21.37 -13.34
CA THR A 2 6.39 -20.35 -13.97
C THR A 2 6.06 -18.96 -13.45
N LEU A 3 6.82 -17.95 -13.87
CA LEU A 3 6.47 -16.54 -13.63
C LEU A 3 5.10 -16.17 -14.21
N ASP A 4 4.76 -16.65 -15.41
CA ASP A 4 3.48 -16.36 -16.06
C ASP A 4 2.29 -16.92 -15.25
N ASP A 5 2.46 -18.08 -14.62
CA ASP A 5 1.46 -18.65 -13.72
C ASP A 5 1.24 -17.73 -12.49
N PHE A 6 2.33 -17.23 -11.91
CA PHE A 6 2.28 -16.27 -10.79
C PHE A 6 1.62 -14.95 -11.19
N LEU A 7 1.98 -14.38 -12.35
CA LEU A 7 1.35 -13.16 -12.87
C LEU A 7 -0.15 -13.36 -13.13
N THR A 8 -0.56 -14.56 -13.55
CA THR A 8 -1.98 -14.89 -13.73
C THR A 8 -2.73 -14.90 -12.40
N GLU A 9 -2.17 -15.55 -11.38
CA GLU A 9 -2.74 -15.54 -10.02
C GLU A 9 -2.77 -14.12 -9.43
N ALA A 10 -1.68 -13.37 -9.59
CA ALA A 10 -1.57 -11.99 -9.11
C ALA A 10 -2.62 -11.07 -9.75
N LYS A 11 -2.85 -11.18 -11.06
CA LYS A 11 -3.87 -10.39 -11.77
C LYS A 11 -5.28 -10.69 -11.26
N ARG A 12 -5.58 -11.94 -10.89
CA ARG A 12 -6.87 -12.32 -10.28
C ARG A 12 -7.05 -11.69 -8.90
N LEU A 13 -5.96 -11.51 -8.16
CA LEU A 13 -5.93 -10.92 -6.82
C LEU A 13 -5.66 -9.41 -6.83
N ALA A 14 -5.46 -8.80 -8.01
CA ALA A 14 -5.13 -7.39 -8.12
C ALA A 14 -6.26 -6.53 -7.54
N ARG A 15 -5.90 -5.51 -6.77
CA ARG A 15 -6.84 -4.59 -6.13
C ARG A 15 -6.79 -3.23 -6.84
N PRO A 16 -7.92 -2.56 -7.08
CA PRO A 16 -7.91 -1.20 -7.59
C PRO A 16 -7.23 -0.27 -6.59
N CYS A 17 -6.48 0.70 -7.09
CA CYS A 17 -5.90 1.76 -6.28
C CYS A 17 -5.88 3.08 -7.04
N ARG A 18 -5.58 4.16 -6.34
CA ARG A 18 -5.34 5.49 -6.89
C ARG A 18 -3.93 5.90 -6.53
N GLN A 19 -3.14 6.29 -7.52
CA GLN A 19 -1.79 6.81 -7.31
C GLN A 19 -1.84 8.32 -7.31
N TYR A 20 -1.18 8.93 -6.32
CA TYR A 20 -1.06 10.38 -6.19
C TYR A 20 0.33 10.82 -6.60
N ARG A 21 0.40 11.90 -7.37
CA ARG A 21 1.63 12.63 -7.67
C ARG A 21 1.39 14.12 -7.47
N PHE A 22 2.46 14.91 -7.46
CA PHE A 22 2.31 16.36 -7.49
C PHE A 22 1.58 16.79 -8.77
N ALA A 23 0.60 17.66 -8.59
CA ALA A 23 -0.18 18.22 -9.68
C ALA A 23 0.66 19.27 -10.43
N ASP A 24 0.60 19.24 -11.74
CA ASP A 24 1.08 20.32 -12.60
C ASP A 24 0.02 21.44 -12.69
N ASP A 25 0.42 22.60 -13.23
CA ASP A 25 -0.46 23.75 -13.38
C ASP A 25 -1.72 23.41 -14.20
N GLY A 26 -2.88 23.62 -13.59
CA GLY A 26 -4.19 23.42 -14.23
C GLY A 26 -4.76 22.00 -14.11
N GLU A 27 -4.05 21.06 -13.48
CA GLU A 27 -4.60 19.73 -13.22
C GLU A 27 -5.66 19.73 -12.10
N PRO A 28 -6.65 18.81 -12.15
CA PRO A 28 -7.59 18.63 -11.06
C PRO A 28 -6.88 18.22 -9.76
N VAL A 29 -7.03 19.03 -8.72
CA VAL A 29 -6.44 18.76 -7.40
C VAL A 29 -7.36 17.84 -6.59
N THR A 30 -6.83 16.67 -6.22
CA THR A 30 -7.53 15.62 -5.46
C THR A 30 -6.86 15.30 -4.13
N GLY A 31 -5.77 16.00 -3.81
CA GLY A 31 -5.05 15.88 -2.55
C GLY A 31 -4.10 17.04 -2.29
N TYR A 32 -3.56 17.09 -1.08
CA TYR A 32 -2.54 18.04 -0.67
C TYR A 32 -1.53 17.32 0.22
N TRP A 33 -0.25 17.41 -0.13
CA TRP A 33 0.86 16.96 0.69
C TRP A 33 1.33 18.10 1.58
N HIS A 34 1.38 17.86 2.90
CA HIS A 34 1.76 18.87 3.89
C HIS A 34 3.13 18.61 4.49
N GLY A 35 3.58 17.36 4.55
CA GLY A 35 4.89 16.98 5.09
C GLY A 35 4.83 15.74 5.95
N ILE A 36 5.94 15.42 6.61
CA ILE A 36 6.06 14.35 7.59
C ILE A 36 6.74 14.95 8.81
N ASP A 37 5.96 15.70 9.59
CA ASP A 37 6.41 16.35 10.82
C ASP A 37 5.58 15.82 12.00
N ASP A 38 6.25 15.60 13.13
CA ASP A 38 5.64 15.14 14.37
C ASP A 38 4.51 16.08 14.83
N GLY A 39 3.35 15.49 15.18
CA GLY A 39 2.18 16.25 15.63
C GLY A 39 1.47 17.07 14.54
N ALA A 40 1.91 17.00 13.29
CA ALA A 40 1.42 17.83 12.20
C ALA A 40 0.46 17.11 11.26
N LEU A 41 -0.23 17.90 10.43
CA LEU A 41 -0.98 17.40 9.29
C LEU A 41 0.01 16.87 8.25
N CYS A 42 -0.15 15.61 7.84
CA CYS A 42 0.72 14.97 6.85
C CYS A 42 0.17 15.11 5.44
N ILE A 43 -1.07 14.70 5.23
CA ILE A 43 -1.68 14.64 3.90
C ILE A 43 -3.21 14.76 3.99
N SER A 44 -3.79 15.44 3.00
CA SER A 44 -5.23 15.54 2.79
C SER A 44 -5.60 14.89 1.47
N VAL A 45 -6.54 13.94 1.45
CA VAL A 45 -6.98 13.27 0.21
C VAL A 45 -8.50 13.13 0.14
N GLU A 46 -9.04 13.19 -1.08
CA GLU A 46 -10.46 12.91 -1.32
C GLU A 46 -10.70 11.40 -1.46
N ARG A 47 -11.72 10.91 -0.76
CA ARG A 47 -12.24 9.54 -0.83
C ARG A 47 -13.76 9.56 -0.74
N ASP A 48 -14.43 9.04 -1.76
CA ASP A 48 -15.88 8.78 -1.80
C ASP A 48 -16.76 9.99 -1.40
N GLY A 49 -16.36 11.18 -1.82
CA GLY A 49 -17.04 12.45 -1.56
C GLY A 49 -16.67 13.11 -0.23
N VAL A 50 -15.78 12.51 0.57
CA VAL A 50 -15.27 13.09 1.81
C VAL A 50 -13.76 13.34 1.74
N TRP A 51 -13.29 14.33 2.50
CA TRP A 51 -11.87 14.60 2.66
C TRP A 51 -11.35 13.90 3.91
N LEU A 52 -10.26 13.16 3.77
CA LEU A 52 -9.52 12.57 4.88
C LEU A 52 -8.29 13.43 5.13
N HIS A 53 -8.12 13.87 6.37
CA HIS A 53 -6.95 14.58 6.86
C HIS A 53 -6.18 13.66 7.80
N ILE A 54 -4.95 13.31 7.43
CA ILE A 54 -4.12 12.40 8.19
C ILE A 54 -3.14 13.24 9.01
N TYR A 55 -3.29 13.21 10.32
CA TYR A 55 -2.39 13.87 11.26
C TYR A 55 -1.47 12.82 11.89
N LEU A 56 -0.20 13.15 12.02
CA LEU A 56 0.78 12.34 12.75
C LEU A 56 0.74 12.72 14.22
N ASP A 57 1.08 11.77 15.09
CA ASP A 57 1.28 12.06 16.51
C ASP A 57 2.69 12.58 16.80
N GLU A 58 2.92 13.06 18.02
CA GLU A 58 4.24 13.50 18.47
C GLU A 58 5.18 12.32 18.82
N SER A 59 4.65 11.09 18.84
CA SER A 59 5.42 9.91 19.22
C SER A 59 6.21 9.31 18.05
N GLY A 60 5.85 9.68 16.82
CA GLY A 60 6.48 9.16 15.59
C GLY A 60 6.06 7.73 15.25
N THR A 61 5.00 7.21 15.86
CA THR A 61 4.55 5.81 15.65
C THR A 61 3.13 5.68 15.14
N SER A 62 2.28 6.70 15.38
CA SER A 62 0.86 6.63 15.05
C SER A 62 0.33 7.97 14.55
N GLY A 63 -1.00 8.10 14.49
CA GLY A 63 -1.67 9.30 14.04
C GLY A 63 -3.18 9.18 14.17
N ARG A 64 -3.88 10.12 13.55
CA ARG A 64 -5.35 10.11 13.47
C ARG A 64 -5.83 10.56 12.11
N VAL A 65 -7.05 10.12 11.77
CA VAL A 65 -7.76 10.56 10.58
C VAL A 65 -8.92 11.45 11.01
N GLU A 66 -9.04 12.63 10.41
CA GLU A 66 -10.18 13.50 10.54
C GLU A 66 -10.93 13.59 9.21
N THR A 67 -12.25 13.40 9.23
CA THR A 67 -13.10 13.53 8.03
C THR A 67 -13.66 14.94 7.91
N ALA A 68 -13.66 15.50 6.72
CA ALA A 68 -14.22 16.82 6.44
C ALA A 68 -14.95 16.87 5.09
N THR A 69 -15.70 17.95 4.87
CA THR A 69 -16.34 18.24 3.57
C THR A 69 -15.45 19.05 2.63
N GLN A 70 -14.34 19.60 3.12
CA GLN A 70 -13.40 20.42 2.36
C GLN A 70 -11.96 20.03 2.72
N PRO A 71 -11.02 20.17 1.76
CA PRO A 71 -9.61 19.94 2.05
C PRO A 71 -9.03 21.05 2.90
N VAL A 72 -8.04 20.72 3.72
CA VAL A 72 -7.02 21.69 4.13
C VAL A 72 -6.15 22.02 2.92
N ARG A 73 -6.27 23.24 2.41
CA ARG A 73 -5.53 23.74 1.24
C ARG A 73 -4.25 24.45 1.65
N SER A 74 -3.32 23.67 2.18
CA SER A 74 -1.94 24.09 2.45
C SER A 74 -0.98 23.10 1.80
N GLY A 75 0.31 23.44 1.71
CA GLY A 75 1.30 22.54 1.14
C GLY A 75 1.22 22.41 -0.39
N ARG A 76 1.58 21.22 -0.89
CA ARG A 76 1.79 20.94 -2.33
C ARG A 76 0.58 20.19 -2.90
N PRO A 77 -0.07 20.69 -3.96
CA PRO A 77 -1.25 20.04 -4.54
C PRO A 77 -0.90 18.70 -5.19
N LEU A 78 -1.83 17.76 -5.10
CA LEU A 78 -1.73 16.42 -5.67
C LEU A 78 -2.86 16.17 -6.66
N CYS A 79 -2.55 15.47 -7.74
CA CYS A 79 -3.55 14.87 -8.63
C CYS A 79 -3.48 13.34 -8.51
N ARG A 80 -4.56 12.66 -8.89
CA ARG A 80 -4.64 11.20 -8.84
C ARG A 80 -4.94 10.58 -10.20
N SER A 81 -4.43 9.38 -10.40
CA SER A 81 -4.82 8.49 -11.49
C SER A 81 -5.23 7.12 -10.96
N ASP A 82 -6.19 6.49 -11.62
CA ASP A 82 -6.58 5.11 -11.32
C ASP A 82 -5.48 4.14 -11.76
N ALA A 83 -5.27 3.09 -10.97
CA ALA A 83 -4.28 2.05 -11.21
C ALA A 83 -4.75 0.70 -10.63
N MET A 84 -3.99 -0.35 -10.91
CA MET A 84 -4.16 -1.67 -10.30
C MET A 84 -2.92 -2.01 -9.49
N SER A 85 -3.11 -2.41 -8.25
CA SER A 85 -2.05 -2.89 -7.36
C SER A 85 -1.98 -4.41 -7.46
N LEU A 86 -0.83 -4.93 -7.89
CA LEU A 86 -0.54 -6.36 -7.79
C LEU A 86 -0.20 -6.73 -6.33
N PRO A 87 -0.62 -7.92 -5.87
CA PRO A 87 -0.33 -8.37 -4.52
C PRO A 87 1.18 -8.64 -4.30
N PRO A 88 1.71 -8.44 -3.09
CA PRO A 88 2.99 -9.01 -2.72
C PRO A 88 2.95 -10.55 -2.78
N VAL A 89 4.12 -11.20 -2.75
CA VAL A 89 4.22 -12.66 -2.83
C VAL A 89 3.45 -13.35 -1.70
N ASP A 90 3.52 -12.80 -0.49
CA ASP A 90 2.80 -13.28 0.70
C ASP A 90 1.28 -13.36 0.46
N ALA A 91 0.70 -12.33 -0.13
CA ALA A 91 -0.73 -12.33 -0.47
C ALA A 91 -1.06 -13.35 -1.58
N VAL A 92 -0.14 -13.58 -2.53
CA VAL A 92 -0.31 -14.66 -3.51
C VAL A 92 -0.25 -16.03 -2.83
N PHE A 93 0.67 -16.25 -1.89
CA PHE A 93 0.78 -17.50 -1.13
C PHE A 93 -0.49 -17.76 -0.32
N ARG A 94 -0.96 -16.74 0.40
CA ARG A 94 -2.14 -16.82 1.25
C ARG A 94 -3.42 -17.04 0.46
N PHE A 95 -3.70 -16.21 -0.55
CA PHE A 95 -4.99 -16.15 -1.26
C PHE A 95 -5.00 -16.77 -2.66
N GLY A 96 -3.84 -17.28 -3.11
CA GLY A 96 -3.68 -17.96 -4.40
C GLY A 96 -4.52 -19.23 -4.50
N SER A 97 -4.78 -19.67 -5.73
CA SER A 97 -5.60 -20.85 -6.00
C SER A 97 -5.00 -22.15 -5.44
N ALA A 98 -5.67 -23.28 -5.68
CA ALA A 98 -5.12 -24.61 -5.36
C ALA A 98 -3.78 -24.89 -6.07
N ALA A 99 -3.51 -24.26 -7.22
CA ALA A 99 -2.23 -24.41 -7.92
C ALA A 99 -1.07 -23.81 -7.11
N ILE A 100 -1.28 -22.64 -6.50
CA ILE A 100 -0.32 -22.05 -5.56
C ILE A 100 -0.12 -22.98 -4.35
N GLY A 101 -1.21 -23.56 -3.82
CA GLY A 101 -1.12 -24.54 -2.73
C GLY A 101 -0.22 -25.72 -3.08
N ALA A 102 -0.46 -26.37 -4.21
CA ALA A 102 0.37 -27.49 -4.67
C ALA A 102 1.83 -27.10 -4.93
N TYR A 103 2.07 -25.86 -5.38
CA TYR A 103 3.41 -25.34 -5.56
C TYR A 103 4.14 -25.14 -4.22
N LEU A 104 3.46 -24.61 -3.21
CA LEU A 104 4.02 -24.47 -1.85
C LEU A 104 4.31 -25.84 -1.23
N ASP A 105 3.38 -26.78 -1.32
CA ASP A 105 3.54 -28.15 -0.81
C ASP A 105 4.76 -28.85 -1.44
N ALA A 106 4.96 -28.69 -2.74
CA ALA A 106 6.12 -29.25 -3.46
C ALA A 106 7.47 -28.66 -2.98
N HIS A 107 7.45 -27.49 -2.34
CA HIS A 107 8.62 -26.85 -1.73
C HIS A 107 8.64 -26.99 -0.21
N GLY A 108 7.74 -27.78 0.38
CA GLY A 108 7.63 -27.97 1.82
C GLY A 108 7.29 -26.69 2.58
N TRP A 109 6.51 -25.80 1.96
CA TRP A 109 6.14 -24.48 2.49
C TRP A 109 4.66 -24.40 2.82
N GLN A 110 4.28 -23.61 3.83
CA GLN A 110 2.88 -23.37 4.18
C GLN A 110 2.44 -21.97 3.73
N ARG A 111 1.14 -21.77 3.57
CA ARG A 111 0.57 -20.51 3.06
C ARG A 111 0.79 -19.32 3.98
N ASP A 112 0.87 -19.56 5.28
CA ASP A 112 0.96 -18.58 6.37
C ASP A 112 2.38 -18.36 6.89
N TRP A 113 3.40 -19.05 6.33
CA TRP A 113 4.80 -18.87 6.74
C TRP A 113 5.44 -17.58 6.22
N GLY A 114 4.72 -16.84 5.37
CA GLY A 114 5.26 -15.71 4.64
C GLY A 114 6.28 -16.11 3.58
N PHE A 115 6.60 -15.18 2.70
CA PHE A 115 7.68 -15.33 1.72
C PHE A 115 8.98 -14.75 2.29
N ASN A 116 10.09 -15.46 2.09
CA ASN A 116 11.43 -14.98 2.46
C ASN A 116 12.51 -15.76 1.69
N GLY A 117 13.78 -15.35 1.87
CA GLY A 117 14.93 -15.95 1.19
C GLY A 117 15.17 -17.45 1.42
N ASN A 118 14.49 -18.07 2.41
CA ASN A 118 14.57 -19.51 2.61
C ASN A 118 13.69 -20.29 1.61
N PHE A 119 12.65 -19.69 1.04
CA PHE A 119 11.80 -20.33 0.04
C PHE A 119 12.61 -20.62 -1.24
N LYS A 120 12.58 -21.87 -1.72
CA LYS A 120 13.45 -22.32 -2.82
C LYS A 120 12.82 -22.27 -4.21
N GLY A 121 11.56 -21.85 -4.32
CA GLY A 121 10.86 -21.78 -5.59
C GLY A 121 11.22 -20.53 -6.40
N ALA A 122 11.99 -20.69 -7.47
CA ALA A 122 12.50 -19.58 -8.29
C ALA A 122 11.40 -18.67 -8.86
N ALA A 123 10.26 -19.24 -9.29
CA ALA A 123 9.15 -18.45 -9.85
C ALA A 123 8.58 -17.41 -8.87
N ALA A 124 8.57 -17.70 -7.56
CA ALA A 124 8.13 -16.73 -6.55
C ALA A 124 9.12 -15.56 -6.41
N HIS A 125 10.42 -15.84 -6.44
CA HIS A 125 11.47 -14.79 -6.47
C HIS A 125 11.43 -13.97 -7.76
N ASP A 126 11.12 -14.61 -8.88
CA ASP A 126 10.94 -13.90 -10.16
C ASP A 126 9.74 -12.96 -10.10
N TYR A 127 8.63 -13.43 -9.52
CA TYR A 127 7.44 -12.61 -9.31
C TYR A 127 7.69 -11.47 -8.32
N GLU A 128 8.43 -11.70 -7.23
CA GLU A 128 8.80 -10.64 -6.28
C GLU A 128 9.47 -9.46 -7.00
N ARG A 129 10.43 -9.74 -7.89
CA ARG A 129 11.13 -8.68 -8.64
C ARG A 129 10.19 -7.93 -9.58
N GLU A 130 9.27 -8.61 -10.23
CA GLU A 130 8.24 -7.98 -11.07
C GLU A 130 7.27 -7.12 -10.25
N TRP A 131 6.89 -7.57 -9.07
CA TRP A 131 6.06 -6.82 -8.14
C TRP A 131 6.80 -5.58 -7.64
N MET A 132 8.06 -5.73 -7.20
CA MET A 132 8.90 -4.61 -6.76
C MET A 132 9.06 -3.56 -7.86
N ALA A 133 9.28 -3.96 -9.11
CA ALA A 133 9.43 -3.04 -10.23
C ALA A 133 8.18 -2.17 -10.50
N GLN A 134 7.01 -2.60 -10.04
CA GLN A 134 5.72 -1.90 -10.22
C GLN A 134 5.21 -1.23 -8.94
N CYS A 135 5.68 -1.68 -7.77
CA CYS A 135 5.23 -1.15 -6.50
C CYS A 135 5.75 0.29 -6.32
N PRO A 136 4.86 1.26 -6.05
CA PRO A 136 5.22 2.68 -5.90
C PRO A 136 6.33 2.96 -4.88
N LEU A 137 6.46 2.12 -3.85
CA LEU A 137 7.53 2.19 -2.87
C LEU A 137 8.92 2.13 -3.52
N TYR A 138 9.10 1.26 -4.53
CA TYR A 138 10.41 1.03 -5.16
C TYR A 138 10.57 1.75 -6.50
N ALA A 139 9.48 1.91 -7.25
CA ALA A 139 9.52 2.51 -8.58
C ALA A 139 9.65 4.05 -8.54
N GLY A 140 9.21 4.69 -7.46
CA GLY A 140 9.21 6.15 -7.32
C GLY A 140 8.20 6.86 -8.24
N GLY A 141 8.23 8.19 -8.23
CA GLY A 141 7.33 9.04 -9.05
C GLY A 141 5.89 9.15 -8.52
N VAL A 142 5.56 8.40 -7.46
CA VAL A 142 4.28 8.43 -6.76
C VAL A 142 4.53 8.89 -5.32
N VAL A 143 3.73 9.84 -4.86
CA VAL A 143 3.80 10.45 -3.52
C VAL A 143 3.05 9.62 -2.49
N ALA A 144 1.91 9.05 -2.91
CA ALA A 144 1.08 8.19 -2.07
C ALA A 144 0.18 7.31 -2.94
N VAL A 145 -0.34 6.23 -2.38
CA VAL A 145 -1.45 5.45 -2.96
C VAL A 145 -2.63 5.37 -2.01
N ALA A 146 -3.85 5.33 -2.56
CA ALA A 146 -5.05 4.98 -1.82
C ALA A 146 -5.64 3.68 -2.37
N GLY A 147 -5.97 2.72 -1.49
CA GLY A 147 -6.37 1.37 -1.90
C GLY A 147 -5.19 0.49 -2.29
N GLY A 148 -5.50 -0.68 -2.84
CA GLY A 148 -4.50 -1.65 -3.30
C GLY A 148 -4.03 -2.61 -2.21
N TRP A 149 -2.77 -3.05 -2.34
CA TRP A 149 -2.05 -3.89 -1.39
C TRP A 149 -0.97 -3.06 -0.67
N ASN A 150 -0.79 -3.32 0.63
CA ASN A 150 0.32 -2.79 1.44
C ASN A 150 1.56 -3.67 1.34
N MET A 151 2.67 -3.19 1.90
CA MET A 151 3.85 -4.01 2.15
C MET A 151 3.55 -5.05 3.24
N PRO A 152 3.92 -6.33 3.05
CA PRO A 152 3.88 -7.29 4.14
C PRO A 152 5.03 -6.97 5.12
N TRP A 153 4.68 -6.38 6.27
CA TRP A 153 5.64 -6.18 7.35
C TRP A 153 5.63 -7.40 8.29
N PRO A 154 6.77 -7.80 8.89
CA PRO A 154 6.82 -8.94 9.81
C PRO A 154 5.92 -8.82 11.05
N GLU A 155 5.44 -7.62 11.36
CA GLU A 155 4.61 -7.32 12.54
C GLU A 155 3.10 -7.29 12.22
N ASP A 156 2.71 -7.58 10.97
CA ASP A 156 1.39 -7.25 10.42
C ASP A 156 0.41 -8.41 10.25
N ASP A 157 0.61 -9.52 10.99
CA ASP A 157 -0.19 -10.75 10.87
C ASP A 157 -1.73 -10.52 10.92
N GLU A 158 -2.19 -9.38 11.47
CA GLU A 158 -3.59 -8.97 11.62
C GLU A 158 -4.10 -7.88 10.64
N LEU A 159 -3.29 -7.38 9.70
CA LEU A 159 -3.70 -6.29 8.80
C LEU A 159 -4.30 -6.76 7.47
N ASP A 160 -4.16 -8.04 7.12
CA ASP A 160 -4.57 -8.60 5.81
C ASP A 160 -6.07 -8.45 5.49
N ASP A 161 -6.92 -8.40 6.52
CA ASP A 161 -8.38 -8.25 6.38
C ASP A 161 -8.83 -6.78 6.34
N ARG A 162 -7.92 -5.82 6.60
CA ARG A 162 -8.25 -4.40 6.63
C ARG A 162 -8.12 -3.77 5.25
N GLU A 163 -8.92 -2.75 5.01
CA GLU A 163 -8.80 -1.95 3.79
C GLU A 163 -7.62 -0.99 3.94
N LEU A 164 -6.63 -1.08 3.04
CA LEU A 164 -5.62 -0.03 2.90
C LEU A 164 -6.27 1.24 2.35
N VAL A 165 -6.33 2.28 3.16
CA VAL A 165 -6.91 3.58 2.80
C VAL A 165 -5.87 4.48 2.17
N LEU A 166 -4.66 4.49 2.71
CA LEU A 166 -3.58 5.34 2.24
C LEU A 166 -2.21 4.73 2.59
N TRP A 167 -1.23 4.94 1.72
CA TRP A 167 0.18 4.65 1.97
C TRP A 167 1.06 5.72 1.32
N THR A 168 1.94 6.38 2.08
CA THR A 168 2.81 7.47 1.58
C THR A 168 4.22 7.00 1.23
N PHE A 169 4.87 7.70 0.28
CA PHE A 169 6.22 7.41 -0.20
C PHE A 169 7.12 8.65 -0.33
N GLU A 170 6.52 9.85 -0.47
CA GLU A 170 7.28 11.10 -0.55
C GLU A 170 8.05 11.36 0.75
N ALA A 171 9.24 11.96 0.61
CA ALA A 171 10.19 12.24 1.69
C ALA A 171 10.88 11.00 2.30
N SER A 172 10.70 9.81 1.70
CA SER A 172 11.17 8.54 2.27
C SER A 172 10.55 8.30 3.66
N GLU A 173 11.18 7.50 4.51
CA GLU A 173 10.64 7.17 5.83
C GLU A 173 10.47 8.39 6.75
N PRO A 174 9.47 8.39 7.65
CA PRO A 174 8.53 7.29 7.87
C PRO A 174 7.45 7.18 6.78
N TRP A 175 7.15 5.95 6.35
CA TRP A 175 5.98 5.72 5.51
C TRP A 175 4.73 5.66 6.38
N VAL A 176 3.72 6.43 5.99
CA VAL A 176 2.45 6.51 6.71
C VAL A 176 1.46 5.59 6.03
N GLU A 177 1.02 4.56 6.74
CA GLU A 177 -0.04 3.65 6.32
C GLU A 177 -1.32 3.94 7.10
N VAL A 178 -2.45 3.99 6.40
CA VAL A 178 -3.76 4.17 6.99
C VAL A 178 -4.64 3.00 6.60
N PHE A 179 -5.20 2.33 7.60
CA PHE A 179 -6.11 1.21 7.42
C PHE A 179 -7.51 1.55 7.93
N PHE A 180 -8.52 0.90 7.37
CA PHE A 180 -9.91 0.97 7.85
C PHE A 180 -10.47 -0.44 8.06
N ASP A 181 -11.05 -0.67 9.23
CA ASP A 181 -11.65 -1.97 9.61
C ASP A 181 -13.17 -2.05 9.37
N GLY A 182 -13.74 -1.02 8.73
CA GLY A 182 -15.19 -0.85 8.58
C GLY A 182 -15.82 0.09 9.61
N THR A 183 -15.10 0.38 10.70
CA THR A 183 -15.58 1.25 11.80
C THR A 183 -14.60 2.33 12.20
N ARG A 184 -13.28 2.05 12.17
CA ARG A 184 -12.23 2.95 12.67
C ARG A 184 -11.05 2.98 11.72
N TYR A 185 -10.39 4.13 11.68
CA TYR A 185 -9.10 4.28 11.04
C TYR A 185 -7.98 3.93 12.02
N SER A 186 -6.93 3.30 11.50
CA SER A 186 -5.64 3.12 12.19
C SER A 186 -4.56 3.78 11.33
N VAL A 187 -3.70 4.59 11.95
CA VAL A 187 -2.56 5.23 11.28
C VAL A 187 -1.29 4.64 11.88
N ILE A 188 -0.39 4.16 11.01
CA ILE A 188 0.87 3.53 11.39
C ILE A 188 2.00 4.26 10.67
N GLN A 189 3.06 4.58 11.40
CA GLN A 189 4.30 5.12 10.83
C GLN A 189 5.36 4.02 10.79
N ARG A 190 5.90 3.74 9.60
CA ARG A 190 6.89 2.68 9.35
C ARG A 190 8.27 3.27 9.09
N ILE A 191 9.27 2.74 9.80
CA ILE A 191 10.69 3.07 9.66
C ILE A 191 11.43 1.72 9.52
N THR A 192 12.46 1.64 8.68
CA THR A 192 13.31 0.44 8.54
C THR A 192 14.62 0.51 9.30
#